data_AF-A0A6N2CRK5-F1
#
_entry.id   AF-A0A6N2CRK5-F1
#
_cell.length_a   1.000
_cell.length_b   1.000
_cell.length_c   1.000
_cell.angle_alpha   90.00
_cell.angle_beta   90.00
_cell.angle_gamma   90.00
#
_symmetry.space_group_name_H-M   'P 1'
#
loop_
_entity.id
_entity.type
_entity.pdbx_description
1 polymer ?
#
loop_
_entity_poly.entity_id
_entity_poly.type
_entity_poly.pdbx_seq_one_letter_code
_entity_poly.pdbx_strand_id
1 'polypeptide(L)'
;MKIDKDKFKVHSWKNWMSLLWIINPGSVINELVFGQRVPKITLLDKTSPEPRFKRTFYPCPHCNTLHDSRKWDSSLPTGFKNWFGLYCDSCGGVIPCIRSGFSYLLLAITFPIWGWYRKTLKTRWIEKQAARYENLDYEKTESEFSGKRWWLSGMIWGLLMFITIGVVLPFFLDGSIPKMTSLLLLLLFWLAGGAVFGYSMKLFTDKKGVGATIKT
;
A
#
# COMPACT_ATOMS: atom_id res chain seq x y z
N MET A 1 22.20 8.02 -4.35
CA MET A 1 21.87 8.50 -3.00
C MET A 1 22.69 7.79 -1.93
N LYS A 2 23.37 8.53 -1.04
CA LYS A 2 23.95 7.99 0.20
C LYS A 2 22.91 8.12 1.31
N ILE A 3 22.43 7.00 1.85
CA ILE A 3 21.45 7.00 2.94
C ILE A 3 22.20 7.02 4.26
N ASP A 4 21.86 7.97 5.12
CA ASP A 4 22.27 7.96 6.52
C ASP A 4 21.57 6.80 7.25
N LYS A 5 22.33 5.74 7.53
CA LYS A 5 21.85 4.54 8.22
C LYS A 5 21.68 4.75 9.72
N ASP A 6 22.29 5.80 10.28
CA ASP A 6 22.16 6.16 11.69
C ASP A 6 20.81 6.85 11.92
N LYS A 7 20.38 7.70 10.98
CA LYS A 7 19.05 8.28 10.97
C LYS A 7 17.96 7.31 10.48
N PHE A 8 18.18 6.62 9.36
CA PHE A 8 17.12 5.85 8.69
C PHE A 8 17.31 4.34 8.78
N LYS A 9 16.23 3.62 9.10
CA LYS A 9 16.10 2.19 8.86
C LYS A 9 15.62 1.96 7.43
N VAL A 10 16.39 1.20 6.64
CA VAL A 10 16.05 0.88 5.25
C VAL A 10 15.22 -0.40 5.20
N HIS A 11 14.02 -0.31 4.63
CA HIS A 11 13.18 -1.44 4.27
C HIS A 11 13.23 -1.63 2.75
N SER A 12 13.64 -2.81 2.32
CA SER A 12 13.63 -3.23 0.91
C SER A 12 12.65 -4.38 0.71
N TRP A 13 12.59 -4.92 -0.51
CA TRP A 13 11.79 -6.10 -0.85
C TRP A 13 12.00 -7.32 0.05
N LYS A 14 13.14 -7.39 0.76
CA LYS A 14 13.45 -8.47 1.72
C LYS A 14 12.69 -8.35 3.04
N ASN A 15 12.00 -7.23 3.29
CA ASN A 15 11.18 -7.09 4.47
C ASN A 15 9.94 -7.98 4.40
N TRP A 16 9.56 -8.59 5.52
CA TRP A 16 8.36 -9.44 5.65
C TRP A 16 7.10 -8.85 5.00
N MET A 17 6.82 -7.56 5.20
CA MET A 17 5.61 -6.93 4.64
C MET A 17 5.68 -6.80 3.13
N SER A 18 6.86 -6.52 2.59
CA SER A 18 7.09 -6.51 1.14
C SER A 18 6.98 -7.91 0.56
N LEU A 19 7.47 -8.93 1.25
CA LEU A 19 7.32 -10.33 0.84
C LEU A 19 5.86 -10.75 0.80
N LEU A 20 5.08 -10.45 1.86
CA LEU A 20 3.64 -10.67 1.89
C LEU A 20 2.94 -10.01 0.71
N TRP A 21 3.27 -8.75 0.40
CA TRP A 21 2.71 -8.07 -0.77
C TRP A 21 3.03 -8.80 -2.09
N ILE A 22 4.27 -9.29 -2.23
CA ILE A 22 4.74 -9.98 -3.44
C ILE A 22 3.99 -11.30 -3.67
N ILE A 23 3.74 -12.07 -2.62
CA ILE A 23 3.12 -13.40 -2.70
C ILE A 23 1.59 -13.38 -2.52
N ASN A 24 0.99 -12.24 -2.16
CA ASN A 24 -0.45 -12.17 -1.97
C ASN A 24 -1.16 -12.07 -3.34
N PRO A 25 -2.02 -13.04 -3.72
CA PRO A 25 -2.79 -12.97 -4.96
C PRO A 25 -3.78 -11.80 -4.95
N GLY A 26 -4.28 -11.38 -3.78
CA GLY A 26 -5.14 -10.21 -3.63
C GLY A 26 -4.46 -8.89 -4.03
N SER A 27 -3.12 -8.85 -4.03
CA SER A 27 -2.36 -7.68 -4.50
C SER A 27 -2.61 -7.35 -5.98
N VAL A 28 -3.09 -8.30 -6.78
CA VAL A 28 -3.41 -8.08 -8.20
C VAL A 28 -4.47 -6.99 -8.35
N ILE A 29 -5.51 -7.01 -7.51
CA ILE A 29 -6.57 -6.01 -7.53
C ILE A 29 -5.98 -4.63 -7.18
N ASN A 30 -5.20 -4.56 -6.11
CA ASN A 30 -4.54 -3.31 -5.69
C ASN A 30 -3.62 -2.76 -6.78
N GLU A 31 -2.77 -3.59 -7.38
CA GLU A 31 -1.75 -3.12 -8.33
C GLU A 31 -2.28 -2.84 -9.73
N LEU A 32 -3.21 -3.65 -10.24
CA LEU A 32 -3.65 -3.58 -11.64
C LEU A 32 -4.98 -2.83 -11.78
N VAL A 33 -5.92 -3.02 -10.86
CA VAL A 33 -7.22 -2.32 -10.91
C VAL A 33 -7.04 -0.92 -10.35
N PHE A 34 -6.62 -0.81 -9.08
CA PHE A 34 -6.52 0.50 -8.43
C PHE A 34 -5.21 1.22 -8.73
N GLY A 35 -4.17 0.53 -9.17
CA GLY A 35 -2.85 1.14 -9.38
C GLY A 35 -2.15 1.52 -8.08
N GLN A 36 -2.49 0.92 -6.94
CA GLN A 36 -1.77 1.09 -5.69
C GLN A 36 -0.39 0.42 -5.79
N ARG A 37 0.66 1.06 -5.28
CA ARG A 37 2.03 0.55 -5.36
C ARG A 37 2.77 0.69 -4.05
N VAL A 38 3.67 -0.26 -3.81
CA VAL A 38 4.63 -0.21 -2.71
C VAL A 38 6.03 0.08 -3.30
N PRO A 39 6.74 1.12 -2.84
CA PRO A 39 8.06 1.46 -3.36
C PRO A 39 9.09 0.36 -3.05
N LYS A 40 10.13 0.24 -3.89
CA LYS A 40 11.20 -0.76 -3.70
C LYS A 40 12.04 -0.50 -2.44
N ILE A 41 12.12 0.77 -2.05
CA ILE A 41 12.87 1.25 -0.90
C ILE A 41 11.95 2.14 -0.09
N THR A 42 11.83 1.84 1.20
CA THR A 42 11.15 2.66 2.19
C THR A 42 12.14 2.99 3.29
N LEU A 43 12.20 4.25 3.68
CA LEU A 43 13.04 4.74 4.76
C LEU A 43 12.16 5.05 5.96
N LEU A 44 12.54 4.53 7.11
CA LEU A 44 11.86 4.80 8.37
C LEU A 44 12.81 5.59 9.26
N ASP A 45 12.48 6.83 9.57
CA ASP A 45 13.30 7.66 10.47
C ASP A 45 13.23 7.08 11.89
N LYS A 46 14.40 6.77 12.45
CA LYS A 46 14.53 6.21 13.81
C LYS A 46 14.54 7.28 14.88
N THR A 47 14.93 8.50 14.52
CA THR A 47 15.21 9.63 15.43
C THR A 47 13.99 10.49 15.72
N SER A 48 12.96 10.43 14.88
CA SER A 48 11.71 11.13 15.09
C SER A 48 10.83 10.42 16.14
N PRO A 49 10.26 11.14 17.13
CA PRO A 49 9.33 10.58 18.12
C PRO A 49 7.91 10.34 17.53
N GLU A 50 7.68 10.74 16.29
CA GLU A 50 6.39 10.63 15.61
C GLU A 50 5.95 9.16 15.42
N PRO A 51 4.64 8.91 15.22
CA PRO A 51 4.14 7.62 14.76
C PRO A 51 4.80 7.17 13.45
N ARG A 52 4.90 5.85 13.24
CA ARG A 52 5.50 5.26 12.02
C ARG A 52 4.95 5.91 10.74
N PHE A 53 3.65 6.16 10.68
CA PHE A 53 2.97 6.75 9.53
C PHE A 53 3.57 8.11 9.11
N LYS A 54 3.94 8.96 10.07
CA LYS A 54 4.48 10.31 9.81
C LYS A 54 6.00 10.36 9.63
N ARG A 55 6.71 9.28 9.96
CA ARG A 55 8.19 9.20 9.87
C ARG A 55 8.67 8.21 8.81
N THR A 56 7.81 7.88 7.86
CA THR A 56 8.11 7.00 6.73
C THR A 56 8.29 7.84 5.46
N PHE A 57 9.37 7.57 4.72
CA PHE A 57 9.79 8.34 3.56
C PHE A 57 10.13 7.44 2.37
N TYR A 58 9.87 7.94 1.17
CA TYR A 58 10.19 7.28 -0.10
C TYR A 58 11.25 8.09 -0.85
N PRO A 59 12.45 7.55 -1.03
CA PRO A 59 13.51 8.26 -1.72
C PRO A 59 13.33 8.18 -3.24
N CYS A 60 13.48 9.32 -3.92
CA CYS A 60 13.56 9.35 -5.37
C CYS A 60 14.98 8.98 -5.83
N PRO A 61 15.18 7.94 -6.66
CA PRO A 61 16.51 7.57 -7.13
C PRO A 61 17.08 8.54 -8.18
N HIS A 62 16.25 9.43 -8.74
CA HIS A 62 16.64 10.35 -9.81
C HIS A 62 17.20 11.66 -9.27
N CYS A 63 16.49 12.30 -8.34
CA CYS A 63 16.86 13.61 -7.77
C CYS A 63 17.29 13.56 -6.30
N ASN A 64 17.26 12.38 -5.66
CA ASN A 64 17.54 12.17 -4.23
C ASN A 64 16.56 12.89 -3.27
N THR A 65 15.46 13.47 -3.75
CA THR A 65 14.41 13.99 -2.86
C THR A 65 13.85 12.88 -1.97
N LEU A 66 13.72 13.17 -0.68
CA LEU A 66 13.01 12.32 0.28
C LEU A 66 11.56 12.78 0.37
N HIS A 67 10.64 11.98 -0.17
CA HIS A 67 9.21 12.29 -0.11
C HIS A 67 8.59 11.69 1.14
N ASP A 68 7.72 12.44 1.81
CA ASP A 68 6.85 11.88 2.84
C ASP A 68 5.94 10.80 2.23
N SER A 69 5.88 9.63 2.87
CA SER A 69 5.06 8.51 2.37
C SER A 69 3.56 8.82 2.32
N ARG A 70 3.08 9.76 3.15
CA ARG A 70 1.68 10.18 3.20
C ARG A 70 1.20 10.80 1.90
N LYS A 71 2.12 11.28 1.05
CA LYS A 71 1.79 11.73 -0.32
C LYS A 71 1.12 10.64 -1.16
N TRP A 72 1.18 9.37 -0.78
CA TRP A 72 0.53 8.27 -1.49
C TRP A 72 -0.44 7.49 -0.59
N ASP A 73 -0.97 8.13 0.45
CA ASP A 73 -2.05 7.57 1.25
C ASP A 73 -3.33 7.41 0.41
N SER A 74 -4.10 6.35 0.69
CA SER A 74 -5.34 6.01 -0.03
C SER A 74 -6.45 7.06 0.12
N SER A 75 -6.39 7.90 1.16
CA SER A 75 -7.31 9.03 1.33
C SER A 75 -7.03 10.21 0.40
N LEU A 76 -5.86 10.24 -0.25
CA LEU A 76 -5.45 11.33 -1.14
C LEU A 76 -5.65 10.96 -2.61
N PRO A 77 -5.83 11.97 -3.50
CA PRO A 77 -5.99 11.75 -4.93
C PRO A 77 -4.79 11.07 -5.58
N THR A 78 -3.64 11.02 -4.92
CA THR A 78 -2.35 10.45 -5.33
C THR A 78 -2.11 9.01 -4.85
N GLY A 79 -2.93 8.45 -3.94
CA GLY A 79 -2.72 7.10 -3.40
C GLY A 79 -2.92 5.96 -4.41
N PHE A 80 -3.80 6.17 -5.39
CA PHE A 80 -4.12 5.21 -6.44
C PHE A 80 -3.57 5.61 -7.80
N LYS A 81 -3.95 4.91 -8.87
CA LYS A 81 -3.61 5.24 -10.27
C LYS A 81 -2.09 5.38 -10.51
N ASN A 82 -1.27 4.59 -9.81
CA ASN A 82 0.19 4.61 -9.88
C ASN A 82 0.77 3.41 -10.67
N TRP A 83 0.10 2.95 -11.73
CA TRP A 83 0.40 1.68 -12.43
C TRP A 83 1.87 1.50 -12.88
N PHE A 84 2.57 2.60 -13.18
CA PHE A 84 3.98 2.57 -13.61
C PHE A 84 5.00 2.79 -12.48
N GLY A 85 4.56 3.11 -11.27
CA GLY A 85 5.38 3.50 -10.11
C GLY A 85 4.86 4.78 -9.48
N LEU A 86 5.52 5.26 -8.42
CA LEU A 86 5.13 6.53 -7.79
C LEU A 86 5.75 7.70 -8.55
N TYR A 87 4.98 8.75 -8.81
CA TYR A 87 5.48 9.94 -9.51
C TYR A 87 6.21 10.87 -8.53
N CYS A 88 7.41 11.33 -8.91
CA CYS A 88 8.17 12.31 -8.15
C CYS A 88 7.78 13.72 -8.60
N ASP A 89 7.12 14.47 -7.72
CA ASP A 89 6.71 15.86 -7.93
C ASP A 89 7.88 16.87 -7.91
N SER A 90 9.10 16.44 -7.58
CA SER A 90 10.29 17.29 -7.64
C SER A 90 11.05 17.24 -8.96
N CYS A 91 11.02 16.11 -9.68
CA CYS A 91 11.81 15.94 -10.90
C CYS A 91 11.05 15.28 -12.07
N GLY A 92 9.76 14.98 -11.90
CA GLY A 92 8.94 14.28 -12.89
C GLY A 92 9.28 12.80 -13.10
N GLY A 93 10.26 12.28 -12.36
CA GLY A 93 10.73 10.90 -12.47
C GLY A 93 9.76 9.89 -11.85
N VAL A 94 9.94 8.62 -12.18
CA VAL A 94 9.15 7.52 -11.60
C VAL A 94 9.97 6.77 -10.55
N ILE A 95 9.49 6.77 -9.31
CA ILE A 95 10.07 6.02 -8.19
C ILE A 95 9.70 4.54 -8.37
N PRO A 96 10.69 3.64 -8.43
CA PRO A 96 10.46 2.24 -8.71
C PRO A 96 9.76 1.54 -7.54
N CYS A 97 8.81 0.67 -7.88
CA CYS A 97 7.98 -0.07 -6.93
C CYS A 97 8.20 -1.58 -7.05
N ILE A 98 7.96 -2.32 -5.96
CA ILE A 98 7.85 -3.78 -6.03
C ILE A 98 6.59 -4.16 -6.81
N ARG A 99 6.60 -5.33 -7.44
CA ARG A 99 5.44 -5.86 -8.16
C ARG A 99 5.12 -7.24 -7.60
N SER A 100 3.84 -7.51 -7.36
CA SER A 100 3.39 -8.85 -6.99
C SER A 100 3.77 -9.86 -8.06
N GLY A 101 4.13 -11.08 -7.64
CA GLY A 101 4.41 -12.18 -8.55
C GLY A 101 3.19 -12.51 -9.42
N PHE A 102 2.00 -12.46 -8.83
CA PHE A 102 0.73 -12.68 -9.54
C PHE A 102 0.44 -11.57 -10.54
N SER A 103 0.65 -10.30 -10.18
CA SER A 103 0.52 -9.18 -11.12
C SER A 103 1.52 -9.27 -12.26
N TYR A 104 2.76 -9.69 -11.97
CA TYR A 104 3.78 -9.91 -13.00
C TYR A 104 3.35 -11.01 -13.97
N LEU A 105 2.89 -12.16 -13.46
CA LEU A 105 2.41 -13.27 -14.26
C LEU A 105 1.24 -12.85 -15.15
N LEU A 106 0.23 -12.20 -14.58
CA LEU A 106 -0.94 -11.76 -15.36
C LEU A 106 -0.55 -10.75 -16.45
N LEU A 107 0.34 -9.79 -16.13
CA LEU A 107 0.85 -8.84 -17.12
C LEU A 107 1.68 -9.54 -18.22
N ALA A 108 2.44 -10.58 -17.89
CA ALA A 108 3.19 -11.36 -18.87
C ALA A 108 2.26 -12.15 -19.81
N ILE A 109 1.24 -12.82 -19.27
CA ILE A 109 0.25 -13.56 -20.06
C ILE A 109 -0.55 -12.62 -20.96
N THR A 110 -0.96 -11.47 -20.43
CA THR A 110 -1.74 -10.47 -21.18
C THR A 110 -0.88 -9.55 -22.06
N PHE A 111 0.45 -9.71 -22.06
CA PHE A 111 1.38 -8.85 -22.80
C PHE A 111 1.04 -8.69 -24.29
N PRO A 112 0.61 -9.73 -25.02
CA PRO A 112 0.24 -9.58 -26.44
C PRO A 112 -0.86 -8.54 -26.70
N ILE A 113 -1.73 -8.27 -25.72
CA ILE A 113 -2.87 -7.34 -25.83
C ILE A 113 -2.42 -5.88 -25.67
N TRP A 114 -1.60 -5.59 -24.64
CA TRP A 114 -1.27 -4.21 -24.25
C TRP A 114 0.19 -3.82 -24.50
N GLY A 115 1.07 -4.78 -24.79
CA GLY A 115 2.52 -4.59 -24.89
C GLY A 115 2.91 -3.54 -25.93
N TRP A 116 2.22 -3.54 -27.08
CA TRP A 116 2.39 -2.57 -28.17
C TRP A 116 2.14 -1.13 -27.72
N TYR A 117 1.20 -0.92 -26.79
CA TYR A 117 0.80 0.40 -26.31
C TYR A 117 1.52 0.82 -25.03
N ARG A 118 2.39 -0.02 -24.45
CA ARG A 118 3.02 0.21 -23.14
C ARG A 118 3.70 1.59 -23.03
N LYS A 119 4.44 2.01 -24.07
CA LYS A 119 5.11 3.31 -24.07
C LYS A 119 4.11 4.46 -24.06
N THR A 120 3.12 4.41 -24.96
CA THR A 120 2.04 5.39 -25.06
C THR A 120 1.24 5.49 -23.77
N LEU A 121 0.89 4.36 -23.14
CA LEU A 121 0.21 4.30 -21.85
C LEU A 121 1.04 4.97 -20.76
N LYS A 122 2.36 4.71 -20.71
CA LYS A 122 3.26 5.34 -19.73
C LYS A 122 3.35 6.85 -19.94
N THR A 123 3.51 7.32 -21.17
CA THR A 123 3.60 8.76 -21.48
C THR A 123 2.31 9.47 -21.08
N ARG A 124 1.15 8.99 -21.52
CA ARG A 124 -0.16 9.53 -21.14
C ARG A 124 -0.39 9.50 -19.62
N TRP A 125 0.13 8.47 -18.97
CA TRP A 125 0.05 8.36 -17.51
C TRP A 125 0.89 9.46 -16.84
N ILE A 126 2.15 9.67 -17.25
CA ILE A 126 3.07 10.70 -16.72
C ILE A 126 2.49 12.10 -16.90
N GLU A 127 1.98 12.43 -18.09
CA GLU A 127 1.39 13.75 -18.41
C GLU A 127 0.27 14.14 -17.45
N LYS A 128 -0.49 13.15 -16.95
CA LYS A 128 -1.59 13.35 -16.00
C LYS A 128 -1.15 13.35 -14.54
N GLN A 129 0.12 13.05 -14.23
CA GLN A 129 0.55 12.93 -12.84
C GLN A 129 0.74 14.27 -12.17
N ALA A 130 1.43 15.22 -12.80
CA ALA A 130 1.82 16.49 -12.17
C ALA A 130 0.62 17.20 -11.51
N ALA A 131 -0.48 17.34 -12.25
CA ALA A 131 -1.72 17.99 -11.78
C ALA A 131 -2.33 17.34 -10.52
N ARG A 132 -2.04 16.05 -10.24
CA ARG A 132 -2.58 15.35 -9.07
C ARG A 132 -1.88 15.74 -7.76
N TYR A 133 -0.68 16.32 -7.85
CA TYR A 133 0.14 16.71 -6.70
C TYR A 133 0.01 18.21 -6.38
N GLU A 134 -0.74 18.96 -7.18
CA GLU A 134 -1.06 20.37 -6.91
C GLU A 134 -1.94 20.48 -5.66
N ASN A 135 -1.59 21.42 -4.77
CA ASN A 135 -2.32 21.70 -3.52
C ASN A 135 -2.54 20.48 -2.60
N LEU A 136 -1.59 19.55 -2.58
CA LEU A 136 -1.68 18.35 -1.75
C LEU A 136 -1.43 18.66 -0.27
N ASP A 137 -2.47 18.60 0.57
CA ASP A 137 -2.37 18.77 2.02
C ASP A 137 -2.19 17.42 2.75
N TYR A 138 -1.04 16.79 2.51
CA TYR A 138 -0.73 15.46 3.08
C TYR A 138 -0.26 15.52 4.54
N GLU A 139 0.08 16.70 5.04
CA GLU A 139 0.58 16.87 6.41
C GLU A 139 -0.52 16.65 7.45
N LYS A 140 -1.77 16.99 7.09
CA LYS A 140 -2.98 16.74 7.89
C LYS A 140 -3.49 15.30 7.76
N THR A 141 -2.93 14.51 6.84
CA THR A 141 -3.33 13.11 6.70
C THR A 141 -2.97 12.34 7.96
N GLU A 142 -3.99 11.69 8.52
CA GLU A 142 -3.87 10.75 9.62
C GLU A 142 -4.06 9.32 9.10
N SER A 143 -3.41 8.36 9.74
CA SER A 143 -3.53 6.96 9.33
C SER A 143 -4.99 6.49 9.42
N GLU A 144 -5.44 5.70 8.44
CA GLU A 144 -6.76 5.06 8.46
C GLU A 144 -6.97 4.12 9.68
N PHE A 145 -5.88 3.74 10.34
CA PHE A 145 -5.89 2.93 11.56
C PHE A 145 -5.65 3.74 12.83
N SER A 146 -5.58 5.07 12.77
CA SER A 146 -5.39 5.89 13.97
C SER A 146 -6.68 6.06 14.78
N GLY A 147 -6.53 6.33 16.08
CA GLY A 147 -7.64 6.68 16.97
C GLY A 147 -8.68 5.57 17.13
N LYS A 148 -9.94 5.85 16.77
CA LYS A 148 -11.06 4.87 16.78
C LYS A 148 -11.34 4.27 15.39
N ARG A 149 -10.68 4.74 14.33
CA ARG A 149 -10.97 4.33 12.94
C ARG A 149 -10.50 2.91 12.63
N TRP A 150 -9.49 2.41 13.33
CA TRP A 150 -8.98 1.03 13.16
C TRP A 150 -10.06 -0.05 13.23
N TRP A 151 -11.05 0.14 14.11
CA TRP A 151 -12.13 -0.82 14.29
C TRP A 151 -13.00 -0.86 13.03
N LEU A 152 -13.42 0.30 12.53
CA LEU A 152 -14.23 0.40 11.32
C LEU A 152 -13.47 -0.13 10.09
N SER A 153 -12.21 0.28 9.92
CA SER A 153 -11.35 -0.20 8.82
C SER A 153 -11.17 -1.73 8.88
N GLY A 154 -10.99 -2.28 10.09
CA GLY A 154 -10.90 -3.72 10.33
C GLY A 154 -12.21 -4.46 10.04
N MET A 155 -13.35 -3.94 10.47
CA MET A 155 -14.68 -4.51 10.20
C MET A 155 -15.01 -4.51 8.71
N ILE A 156 -14.73 -3.40 8.01
CA ILE A 156 -14.93 -3.31 6.55
C ILE A 156 -14.07 -4.36 5.86
N TRP A 157 -12.79 -4.46 6.23
CA TRP A 157 -11.91 -5.48 5.67
C TRP A 157 -12.42 -6.91 5.95
N GLY A 158 -12.85 -7.20 7.18
CA GLY A 158 -13.42 -8.49 7.55
C GLY A 158 -14.69 -8.83 6.75
N LEU A 159 -15.60 -7.86 6.60
CA LEU A 159 -16.81 -8.03 5.79
C LEU A 159 -16.47 -8.29 4.32
N LEU A 160 -15.50 -7.56 3.76
CA LEU A 160 -15.04 -7.79 2.39
C LEU A 160 -14.43 -9.18 2.22
N MET A 161 -13.62 -9.66 3.18
CA MET A 161 -13.08 -11.02 3.16
C MET A 161 -14.19 -12.07 3.28
N PHE A 162 -15.21 -11.85 4.12
CA PHE A 162 -16.37 -12.74 4.20
C PHE A 162 -17.11 -12.82 2.87
N ILE A 163 -17.42 -11.69 2.24
CA ILE A 163 -18.13 -11.67 0.95
C ILE A 163 -17.27 -12.36 -0.12
N THR A 164 -16.00 -12.02 -0.22
CA THR A 164 -15.14 -12.52 -1.30
C THR A 164 -14.76 -13.99 -1.12
N ILE A 165 -14.29 -14.39 0.06
CA ILE A 165 -13.78 -15.74 0.33
C ILE A 165 -14.89 -16.67 0.83
N GLY A 166 -15.85 -16.15 1.60
CA GLY A 166 -16.93 -16.95 2.17
C GLY A 166 -18.14 -17.15 1.25
N VAL A 167 -18.35 -16.28 0.27
CA VAL A 167 -19.54 -16.33 -0.62
C VAL A 167 -19.14 -16.39 -2.10
N VAL A 168 -18.43 -15.38 -2.60
CA VAL A 168 -18.13 -15.24 -4.03
C VAL A 168 -17.25 -16.38 -4.52
N LEU A 169 -16.14 -16.67 -3.84
CA LEU A 169 -15.18 -17.69 -4.29
C LEU A 169 -15.79 -19.10 -4.31
N PRO A 170 -16.47 -19.59 -3.25
CA PRO A 170 -17.16 -20.90 -3.28
C PRO A 170 -18.24 -20.98 -4.36
N PHE A 171 -18.99 -19.90 -4.57
CA PHE A 171 -20.00 -19.86 -5.63
C PHE A 171 -19.40 -20.08 -7.02
N PHE A 172 -18.24 -19.46 -7.32
CA PHE A 172 -17.58 -19.61 -8.61
C PHE A 172 -16.80 -20.92 -8.77
N LEU A 173 -16.25 -21.48 -7.68
CA LEU A 173 -15.47 -22.72 -7.74
C LEU A 173 -16.34 -23.98 -7.73
N ASP A 174 -17.31 -24.02 -6.82
CA ASP A 174 -18.07 -25.24 -6.51
C ASP A 174 -19.55 -25.13 -6.88
N GLY A 175 -20.00 -23.98 -7.39
CA GLY A 175 -21.41 -23.70 -7.70
C GLY A 175 -22.32 -23.73 -6.47
N SER A 176 -21.74 -23.82 -5.26
CA SER A 176 -22.47 -24.03 -4.02
C SER A 176 -22.31 -22.83 -3.08
N ILE A 177 -23.41 -22.46 -2.43
CA ILE A 177 -23.40 -21.48 -1.34
C ILE A 177 -23.39 -22.27 -0.04
N PRO A 178 -22.49 -21.95 0.92
CA PRO A 178 -22.49 -22.61 2.22
C PRO A 178 -23.86 -22.52 2.90
N LYS A 179 -24.20 -23.52 3.71
CA LYS A 179 -25.44 -23.51 4.51
C LYS A 179 -25.48 -22.27 5.41
N MET A 180 -26.68 -21.77 5.73
CA MET A 180 -26.86 -20.56 6.54
C MET A 180 -26.12 -20.60 7.89
N THR A 181 -26.08 -21.76 8.55
CA THR A 181 -25.32 -21.96 9.80
C THR A 181 -23.82 -21.76 9.60
N SER A 182 -23.26 -22.28 8.50
CA SER A 182 -21.85 -22.08 8.13
C SER A 182 -21.57 -20.63 7.75
N LEU A 183 -22.49 -19.96 7.05
CA LEU A 183 -22.34 -18.54 6.69
C LEU A 183 -22.29 -17.63 7.91
N LEU A 184 -23.13 -17.86 8.92
CA LEU A 184 -23.10 -17.09 10.17
C LEU A 184 -21.78 -17.28 10.92
N LEU A 185 -21.30 -18.52 11.03
CA LEU A 185 -20.01 -18.80 11.66
C LEU A 185 -18.84 -18.17 10.89
N LEU A 186 -18.86 -18.24 9.56
CA LEU A 186 -17.86 -17.60 8.70
C LEU A 186 -17.89 -16.07 8.85
N LEU A 187 -19.06 -15.46 8.88
CA LEU A 187 -19.20 -14.02 9.10
C LEU A 187 -18.60 -13.60 10.44
N LEU A 188 -18.95 -14.29 11.53
CA LEU A 188 -18.39 -14.01 12.85
C LEU A 188 -16.87 -14.18 12.89
N PHE A 189 -16.36 -15.25 12.26
CA PHE A 189 -14.93 -15.51 12.14
C PHE A 189 -14.20 -14.37 11.40
N TRP A 190 -14.72 -13.93 10.26
CA TRP A 190 -14.10 -12.88 9.45
C TRP A 190 -14.21 -11.50 10.09
N LEU A 191 -15.30 -11.19 10.79
CA LEU A 191 -15.41 -9.96 11.58
C LEU A 191 -14.40 -9.97 12.74
N ALA A 192 -14.29 -11.08 13.49
CA ALA A 192 -13.28 -11.22 14.54
C ALA A 192 -11.85 -11.07 13.98
N GLY A 193 -11.55 -11.73 12.86
CA GLY A 193 -10.29 -11.58 12.13
C GLY A 193 -10.04 -10.14 11.68
N GLY A 194 -11.08 -9.44 11.20
CA GLY A 194 -11.04 -8.04 10.83
C GLY A 194 -10.73 -7.11 12.00
N ALA A 195 -11.30 -7.35 13.18
CA ALA A 195 -10.97 -6.62 14.40
C ALA A 195 -9.49 -6.79 14.76
N VAL A 196 -9.02 -8.05 14.79
CA VAL A 196 -7.62 -8.37 15.11
C VAL A 196 -6.67 -7.73 14.10
N PHE A 197 -7.01 -7.77 12.82
CA PHE A 197 -6.25 -7.11 11.76
C PHE A 197 -6.20 -5.59 11.97
N GLY A 198 -7.36 -4.95 12.16
CA GLY A 198 -7.45 -3.50 12.40
C GLY A 198 -6.63 -3.07 13.61
N TYR A 199 -6.72 -3.81 14.72
CA TYR A 199 -5.95 -3.51 15.94
C TYR A 199 -4.45 -3.70 15.72
N SER A 200 -4.05 -4.76 15.02
CA SER A 200 -2.65 -5.01 14.67
C SER A 200 -2.08 -3.88 13.80
N MET A 201 -2.88 -3.40 12.84
CA MET A 201 -2.50 -2.28 11.98
C MET A 201 -2.37 -0.98 12.78
N LYS A 202 -3.29 -0.70 13.71
CA LYS A 202 -3.18 0.44 14.63
C LYS A 202 -1.86 0.40 15.40
N LEU A 203 -1.54 -0.72 16.05
CA LEU A 203 -0.28 -0.88 16.78
C LEU A 203 0.94 -0.68 15.88
N PHE A 204 0.84 -1.13 14.62
CA PHE A 204 1.91 -0.99 13.65
C PHE A 204 2.12 0.47 13.18
N THR A 205 1.04 1.20 12.88
CA THR A 205 1.07 2.58 12.36
C THR A 205 1.36 3.60 13.45
N ASP A 206 0.80 3.38 14.65
CA ASP A 206 0.91 4.30 15.78
C ASP A 206 2.24 4.13 16.55
N LYS A 207 3.04 3.12 16.18
CA LYS A 207 4.35 2.87 16.82
C LYS A 207 5.28 4.07 16.67
N LYS A 208 5.42 4.82 17.76
CA LYS A 208 6.33 5.95 17.90
C LYS A 208 7.80 5.52 17.74
N GLY A 209 8.62 6.42 17.21
CA GLY A 209 10.06 6.23 17.20
C GLY A 209 10.68 6.45 18.58
N VAL A 210 11.92 6.01 18.74
CA VAL A 210 12.72 6.33 19.93
C VAL A 210 13.32 7.70 19.60
N GLY A 211 12.64 8.77 20.02
CA GLY A 211 13.13 10.14 19.77
C GLY A 211 14.62 10.25 20.09
N ALA A 212 15.37 11.05 19.34
CA ALA A 212 16.79 11.27 19.65
C ALA A 212 16.92 11.69 21.12
N THR A 213 17.44 10.80 21.96
CA THR A 213 17.90 11.19 23.29
C THR A 213 19.11 12.06 23.03
N ILE A 214 18.93 13.37 23.06
CA ILE A 214 20.06 14.30 23.07
C ILE A 214 20.82 13.96 24.34
N LYS A 215 21.91 13.20 24.20
CA LYS A 215 22.93 13.15 25.25
C LYS A 215 23.58 14.53 25.24
N THR A 216 23.08 15.41 26.11
CA THR A 216 23.77 16.62 26.52
C THR A 216 25.04 16.26 27.26
#